data_AF-A0A4P5WSV2-F1
#
_entry.id   AF-A0A4P5WSV2-F1
#
_cell.length_a   1.000
_cell.length_b   1.000
_cell.length_c   1.000
_cell.angle_alpha   90.00
_cell.angle_beta   90.00
_cell.angle_gamma   90.00
#
_symmetry.space_group_name_H-M   'P 1'
#
loop_
_entity.id
_entity.type
_entity.pdbx_description
1 polymer ?
#
loop_
_entity_poly.entity_id
_entity_poly.type
_entity_poly.pdbx_seq_one_letter_code
_entity_poly.pdbx_strand_id
1 'polypeptide(L)'
;MPIKVQCTECQTNLSVSDQAAGKAVKCRQCGARVKVPGAAAAASAAGSVPAKRRAPGKAQDPDDLFGDINLNQLEDTKKKVCPGCANPVKDEDIECPKCGVNIGTGVLSDRQRIKRERKGPPPEEFYRDVWSNAWKFFKKHWTYAVRTALIWSMCVSMALTCAYALNFYVTKRRASLEEMVQKERANITIIGDRLFIKVPEGKGNKVEFDGKFYQQDASIWAPHVQPWTEPPSMFWIFMTGAFSLGFGGWFWTMATTITNTTMAGEKRVKRFNFDFFANLTLGIRFFAWPTVLMLPFLLVAGGVAALNPLVGGILAAVFMIFPVLVLPAAVVHMAQKFSYRAWLLFWMTRDFGRSIGASLYVFMMMLFLVLLIPGGVAGAAAATSGRLVPWLQSQELAATDWLSANVMALEAGGNMRFLMFQMPLVFSSSFAFFCVLFGLISCQVVFMMRVIGLYGLYFRADLSIVNEFPDFERATFGPRYLAFLVDLIIMALLTGVGMFIGQMFGFLFSMYGWSFAAQGALIAGGVASLILWGMYFTLGESGSARATLGKWSIGIVVMQDDGLPIPMPMSRDLALKRAASAFLSVLTLFIGFLSCVWREDRKAMHDAMTKTKVVWQPETT
;
A
#
# COMPACT_ATOMS: atom_id res chain seq x y z
N MET A 1 37.71 -39.84 -21.84
CA MET A 1 36.71 -40.00 -20.76
C MET A 1 37.13 -39.11 -19.60
N PRO A 2 36.25 -38.33 -18.94
CA PRO A 2 36.68 -37.40 -17.90
C PRO A 2 37.48 -38.12 -16.78
N ILE A 3 38.72 -37.67 -16.55
CA ILE A 3 39.63 -38.22 -15.55
C ILE A 3 39.17 -37.72 -14.19
N LYS A 4 38.85 -38.65 -13.28
CA LYS A 4 38.47 -38.32 -11.90
C LYS A 4 39.73 -38.26 -11.05
N VAL A 5 40.00 -37.11 -10.45
CA VAL A 5 41.14 -36.89 -9.55
C VAL A 5 40.67 -36.28 -8.24
N GLN A 6 41.21 -36.79 -7.13
CA GLN A 6 40.89 -36.27 -5.81
C GLN A 6 41.91 -35.19 -5.42
N CYS A 7 41.43 -34.05 -4.93
CA CYS A 7 42.31 -33.01 -4.40
C CYS A 7 42.97 -33.48 -3.10
N THR A 8 44.30 -33.36 -3.00
CA THR A 8 45.06 -33.78 -1.81
C THR A 8 44.84 -32.89 -0.59
N GLU A 9 44.38 -31.64 -0.78
CA GLU A 9 44.16 -30.70 0.34
C GLU A 9 42.72 -30.73 0.86
N CYS A 10 41.71 -30.76 -0.01
CA CYS A 10 40.30 -30.69 0.38
C CYS A 10 39.51 -31.98 0.12
N GLN A 11 40.18 -33.05 -0.35
CA GLN A 11 39.60 -34.38 -0.63
C GLN A 11 38.44 -34.42 -1.64
N THR A 12 38.18 -33.30 -2.33
CA THR A 12 37.09 -33.19 -3.30
C THR A 12 37.43 -33.88 -4.62
N ASN A 13 36.50 -34.67 -5.14
CA ASN A 13 36.63 -35.33 -6.43
C ASN A 13 36.35 -34.33 -7.58
N LEU A 14 37.35 -34.12 -8.42
CA LEU A 14 37.29 -33.24 -9.59
C LEU A 14 37.20 -34.11 -10.85
N SER A 15 36.24 -33.81 -11.72
CA SER A 15 36.22 -34.35 -13.08
C SER A 15 36.94 -33.38 -14.02
N VAL A 16 38.01 -33.84 -14.64
CA VAL A 16 38.85 -33.03 -15.51
C VAL A 16 38.84 -33.63 -16.92
N SER A 17 38.79 -32.80 -17.95
CA SER A 17 38.85 -33.23 -19.35
C SER A 17 40.15 -33.98 -19.66
N ASP A 18 40.11 -34.94 -20.58
CA ASP A 18 41.28 -35.72 -21.02
C ASP A 18 42.47 -34.84 -21.46
N GLN A 19 42.20 -33.66 -22.02
CA GLN A 19 43.21 -32.68 -22.45
C GLN A 19 44.06 -32.10 -21.31
N ALA A 20 43.66 -32.32 -20.06
CA ALA A 20 44.40 -31.93 -18.87
C ALA A 20 45.23 -33.08 -18.28
N ALA A 21 45.25 -34.27 -18.90
CA ALA A 21 46.12 -35.36 -18.50
C ALA A 21 47.60 -34.89 -18.49
N GLY A 22 48.29 -35.12 -17.37
CA GLY A 22 49.67 -34.65 -17.16
C GLY A 22 49.84 -33.16 -16.85
N LYS A 23 48.76 -32.35 -16.84
CA LYS A 23 48.79 -30.93 -16.46
C LYS A 23 48.30 -30.73 -15.03
N ALA A 24 48.73 -29.63 -14.39
CA ALA A 24 48.25 -29.23 -13.07
C ALA A 24 47.00 -28.35 -13.21
N VAL A 25 45.91 -28.73 -12.54
CA VAL A 25 44.64 -28.00 -12.54
C VAL A 25 44.40 -27.40 -11.16
N LYS A 26 43.77 -26.23 -11.12
CA LYS A 26 43.41 -25.56 -9.86
C LYS A 26 42.13 -26.16 -9.30
N CYS A 27 42.13 -26.55 -8.03
CA CYS A 27 40.93 -27.01 -7.34
C CYS A 27 39.92 -25.85 -7.21
N ARG A 28 38.63 -26.10 -7.54
CA ARG A 28 37.57 -25.08 -7.44
C ARG A 28 37.19 -24.71 -6.01
N GLN A 29 37.47 -25.58 -5.04
CA GLN A 29 37.09 -25.37 -3.64
C GLN A 29 38.19 -24.74 -2.79
N CYS A 30 39.45 -25.20 -2.90
CA CYS A 30 40.56 -24.67 -2.07
C CYS A 30 41.62 -23.88 -2.87
N GLY A 31 41.60 -23.92 -4.21
CA GLY A 31 42.58 -23.23 -5.04
C GLY A 31 43.95 -23.91 -5.15
N ALA A 32 44.14 -25.07 -4.54
CA ALA A 32 45.37 -25.87 -4.62
C ALA A 32 45.65 -26.39 -6.04
N ARG A 33 46.93 -26.58 -6.39
CA ARG A 33 47.34 -27.16 -7.69
C ARG A 33 47.33 -28.70 -7.60
N VAL A 34 46.33 -29.33 -8.22
CA VAL A 34 46.17 -30.79 -8.29
C VAL A 34 46.75 -31.31 -9.60
N LYS A 35 47.69 -32.26 -9.54
CA LYS A 35 48.28 -32.87 -10.73
C LYS A 35 47.38 -34.00 -11.24
N VAL A 36 47.01 -33.96 -12.52
CA VAL A 36 46.23 -35.04 -13.14
C VAL A 36 47.20 -36.13 -13.62
N PRO A 37 46.99 -37.41 -13.24
CA PRO A 37 47.80 -38.51 -13.74
C PRO A 37 47.74 -38.55 -15.28
N GLY A 38 48.91 -38.48 -15.92
CA GLY A 38 49.04 -38.83 -17.33
C GLY A 38 49.09 -40.34 -17.48
N ALA A 39 48.59 -40.88 -18.60
CA ALA A 39 48.72 -42.30 -18.90
C ALA A 39 50.21 -42.67 -18.97
N ALA A 40 50.67 -43.55 -18.08
CA ALA A 40 52.03 -44.07 -18.08
C ALA A 40 52.03 -45.51 -18.59
N ALA A 41 52.75 -45.74 -19.69
CA ALA A 41 53.32 -47.03 -20.04
C ALA A 41 54.36 -47.44 -18.97
N ALA A 42 54.56 -48.76 -18.86
CA ALA A 42 55.22 -49.46 -17.76
C ALA A 42 56.68 -49.07 -17.44
N ALA A 43 57.07 -49.45 -16.23
CA ALA A 43 58.24 -49.08 -15.42
C ALA A 43 59.64 -49.37 -16.00
N SER A 44 60.63 -48.56 -15.60
CA SER A 44 61.84 -48.98 -14.84
C SER A 44 62.76 -47.78 -14.51
N ALA A 45 63.75 -48.02 -13.65
CA ALA A 45 64.25 -47.14 -12.60
C ALA A 45 65.37 -46.14 -12.96
N ALA A 46 65.41 -45.07 -12.15
CA ALA A 46 66.52 -44.25 -11.63
C ALA A 46 67.84 -44.08 -12.44
N GLY A 47 68.19 -42.80 -12.69
CA GLY A 47 69.54 -42.35 -13.03
C GLY A 47 69.62 -40.83 -13.27
N SER A 48 70.55 -40.17 -12.59
CA SER A 48 70.72 -38.72 -12.40
C SER A 48 71.35 -37.93 -13.57
N VAL A 49 70.79 -36.73 -13.89
CA VAL A 49 71.43 -35.41 -14.27
C VAL A 49 72.36 -35.39 -15.52
N PRO A 50 72.62 -34.26 -16.27
CA PRO A 50 72.04 -32.90 -16.38
C PRO A 50 71.58 -32.50 -17.81
N ALA A 51 71.10 -31.26 -17.91
CA ALA A 51 70.74 -30.48 -19.10
C ALA A 51 71.62 -30.67 -20.35
N LYS A 52 70.98 -30.77 -21.53
CA LYS A 52 71.66 -30.56 -22.82
C LYS A 52 70.78 -29.84 -23.84
N ARG A 53 71.53 -29.09 -24.66
CA ARG A 53 71.18 -28.07 -25.65
C ARG A 53 70.18 -28.52 -26.72
N ARG A 54 69.45 -27.54 -27.25
CA ARG A 54 68.76 -27.55 -28.56
C ARG A 54 69.69 -28.08 -29.66
N ALA A 55 69.15 -28.94 -30.51
CA ALA A 55 69.68 -29.26 -31.83
C ALA A 55 68.55 -29.10 -32.88
N PRO A 56 68.87 -28.69 -34.11
CA PRO A 56 67.90 -28.34 -35.15
C PRO A 56 67.34 -29.56 -35.87
N GLY A 57 66.27 -29.33 -36.63
CA GLY A 57 65.35 -30.32 -37.19
C GLY A 57 65.96 -31.38 -38.11
N LYS A 58 65.20 -32.47 -38.26
CA LYS A 58 65.44 -33.52 -39.24
C LYS A 58 64.27 -33.66 -40.21
N ALA A 59 64.66 -34.09 -41.40
CA ALA A 59 63.94 -34.12 -42.67
C ALA A 59 62.67 -34.98 -42.67
N GLN A 60 61.76 -34.60 -43.58
CA GLN A 60 60.48 -35.24 -43.88
C GLN A 60 60.66 -36.59 -44.60
N ASP A 61 59.80 -37.54 -44.25
CA ASP A 61 59.65 -38.87 -44.85
C ASP A 61 58.57 -38.79 -45.95
N PRO A 62 58.79 -39.29 -47.20
CA PRO A 62 57.88 -39.02 -48.32
C PRO A 62 56.61 -39.88 -48.42
N ASP A 63 56.32 -40.80 -47.49
CA ASP A 63 55.14 -41.70 -47.58
C ASP A 63 54.05 -41.46 -46.51
N ASP A 64 54.06 -40.30 -45.84
CA ASP A 64 53.04 -39.97 -44.83
C ASP A 64 51.85 -39.21 -45.46
N LEU A 65 50.84 -39.95 -45.94
CA LEU A 65 49.62 -39.42 -46.60
C LEU A 65 48.80 -38.45 -45.72
N PHE A 66 49.07 -38.42 -44.40
CA PHE A 66 48.49 -37.49 -43.44
C PHE A 66 49.48 -36.46 -42.88
N GLY A 67 50.75 -36.47 -43.32
CA GLY A 67 51.82 -35.59 -42.85
C GLY A 67 51.70 -34.12 -43.29
N ASP A 68 50.82 -33.83 -44.26
CA ASP A 68 50.64 -32.48 -44.82
C ASP A 68 49.43 -31.73 -44.23
N ILE A 69 48.61 -32.38 -43.39
CA ILE A 69 47.55 -31.67 -42.65
C ILE A 69 48.16 -31.15 -41.36
N ASN A 70 48.83 -30.01 -41.48
CA ASN A 70 49.35 -29.27 -40.34
C ASN A 70 48.17 -28.70 -39.53
N LEU A 71 47.62 -29.50 -38.62
CA LEU A 71 46.47 -29.13 -37.75
C LEU A 71 46.71 -27.83 -36.97
N ASN A 72 47.98 -27.46 -36.73
CA ASN A 72 48.37 -26.20 -36.11
C ASN A 72 48.17 -24.97 -37.02
N GLN A 73 48.07 -25.14 -38.34
CA GLN A 73 47.77 -24.07 -39.31
C GLN A 73 46.27 -23.95 -39.61
N LEU A 74 45.45 -24.95 -39.23
CA LEU A 74 43.99 -24.92 -39.30
C LEU A 74 43.33 -24.46 -37.99
N GLU A 75 44.07 -24.35 -36.89
CA GLU A 75 43.62 -23.64 -35.70
C GLU A 75 43.55 -22.14 -36.00
N ASP A 76 42.32 -21.66 -36.17
CA ASP A 76 41.93 -20.27 -36.39
C ASP A 76 42.32 -19.41 -35.16
N THR A 77 43.63 -19.17 -35.01
CA THR A 77 44.29 -18.52 -33.84
C THR A 77 43.87 -17.05 -33.67
N LYS A 78 43.05 -16.53 -34.58
CA LYS A 78 42.53 -15.17 -34.60
C LYS A 78 41.14 -15.03 -33.98
N LYS A 79 40.48 -16.10 -33.54
CA LYS A 79 39.16 -15.99 -32.88
C LYS A 79 39.33 -15.89 -31.37
N LYS A 80 39.26 -14.66 -30.83
CA LYS A 80 39.09 -14.45 -29.39
C LYS A 80 37.75 -15.01 -28.93
N VAL A 81 37.75 -15.61 -27.75
CA VAL A 81 36.59 -16.28 -27.15
C VAL A 81 36.30 -15.62 -25.79
N CYS A 82 35.02 -15.35 -25.47
CA CYS A 82 34.65 -14.80 -24.15
C CYS A 82 35.09 -15.78 -23.05
N PRO A 83 35.93 -15.36 -22.08
CA PRO A 83 36.36 -16.21 -20.98
C PRO A 83 35.20 -16.67 -20.06
N GLY A 84 34.07 -15.97 -20.07
CA GLY A 84 32.89 -16.30 -19.26
C GLY A 84 31.87 -17.23 -19.92
N CYS A 85 31.68 -17.20 -21.25
CA CYS A 85 30.62 -17.99 -21.93
C CYS A 85 31.09 -18.77 -23.16
N ALA A 86 32.39 -18.76 -23.42
CA ALA A 86 33.01 -19.46 -24.55
C ALA A 86 32.46 -19.09 -25.94
N ASN A 87 31.77 -17.94 -26.07
CA ASN A 87 31.26 -17.49 -27.36
C ASN A 87 32.36 -16.75 -28.13
N PRO A 88 32.47 -16.93 -29.45
CA PRO A 88 33.41 -16.15 -30.26
C PRO A 88 33.04 -14.67 -30.21
N VAL A 89 34.06 -13.82 -30.10
CA VAL A 89 33.95 -12.36 -29.99
C VAL A 89 34.91 -11.71 -30.96
N LYS A 90 34.56 -10.52 -31.48
CA LYS A 90 35.46 -9.81 -32.40
C LYS A 90 36.61 -9.19 -31.61
N ASP A 91 37.73 -8.95 -32.28
CA ASP A 91 38.93 -8.38 -31.65
C ASP A 91 38.75 -6.96 -31.10
N GLU A 92 37.78 -6.22 -31.66
CA GLU A 92 37.41 -4.84 -31.31
C GLU A 92 36.41 -4.76 -30.14
N ASP A 93 35.79 -5.88 -29.74
CA ASP A 93 34.80 -5.89 -28.67
C ASP A 93 35.48 -5.84 -27.29
N ILE A 94 35.32 -4.75 -26.53
CA ILE A 94 35.83 -4.66 -25.15
C ILE A 94 34.98 -5.52 -24.20
N GLU A 95 33.69 -5.62 -24.48
CA GLU A 95 32.70 -6.39 -23.73
C GLU A 95 32.05 -7.43 -24.65
N CYS A 96 31.88 -8.65 -24.14
CA CYS A 96 31.25 -9.68 -24.95
C CYS A 96 29.73 -9.44 -25.09
N PRO A 97 29.17 -9.46 -26.31
CA PRO A 97 27.75 -9.20 -26.56
C PRO A 97 26.79 -10.26 -26.00
N LYS A 98 27.29 -11.47 -25.68
CA LYS A 98 26.48 -12.56 -25.11
C LYS A 98 26.55 -12.60 -23.59
N CYS A 99 27.76 -12.62 -23.03
CA CYS A 99 28.00 -12.79 -21.60
C CYS A 99 28.17 -11.48 -20.84
N GLY A 100 28.43 -10.36 -21.53
CA GLY A 100 28.68 -9.08 -20.88
C GLY A 100 29.96 -9.00 -20.05
N VAL A 101 30.81 -10.02 -20.17
CA VAL A 101 32.09 -10.08 -19.47
C VAL A 101 33.09 -9.27 -20.27
N ASN A 102 33.90 -8.47 -19.59
CA ASN A 102 35.00 -7.76 -20.24
C ASN A 102 36.06 -8.78 -20.69
N ILE A 103 36.44 -8.75 -21.97
CA ILE A 103 37.28 -9.79 -22.57
C ILE A 103 38.68 -9.79 -21.95
N GLY A 104 39.18 -8.63 -21.51
CA GLY A 104 40.52 -8.50 -20.93
C GLY A 104 40.62 -9.00 -19.48
N THR A 105 39.56 -8.82 -18.67
CA THR A 105 39.60 -9.15 -17.24
C THR A 105 38.87 -10.43 -16.89
N GLY A 106 37.97 -10.92 -17.75
CA GLY A 106 37.13 -12.07 -17.46
C GLY A 106 36.08 -11.84 -16.37
N VAL A 107 35.93 -10.59 -15.90
CA VAL A 107 34.93 -10.16 -14.92
C VAL A 107 33.84 -9.34 -15.62
N LEU A 108 32.62 -9.35 -15.08
CA LEU A 108 31.59 -8.41 -15.54
C LEU A 108 32.08 -6.97 -15.31
N SER A 109 31.96 -6.11 -16.32
CA SER A 109 32.22 -4.68 -16.13
C SER A 109 31.22 -4.13 -15.10
N ASP A 110 31.63 -3.11 -14.33
CA ASP A 110 30.76 -2.55 -13.27
C ASP A 110 29.41 -2.07 -13.85
N ARG A 111 29.43 -1.50 -15.06
CA ARG A 111 28.21 -1.09 -15.78
C ARG A 111 27.29 -2.27 -16.07
N GLN A 112 27.86 -3.39 -16.50
CA GLN A 112 27.15 -4.62 -16.81
C GLN A 112 26.62 -5.30 -15.54
N ARG A 113 27.39 -5.23 -14.44
CA ARG A 113 27.02 -5.76 -13.12
C ARG A 113 25.81 -5.01 -12.59
N ILE A 114 25.88 -3.68 -12.60
CA ILE A 114 24.78 -2.79 -12.24
C ILE A 114 23.55 -3.06 -13.13
N LYS A 115 23.71 -3.25 -14.45
CA LYS A 115 22.58 -3.55 -15.36
C LYS A 115 21.88 -4.87 -15.02
N ARG A 116 22.64 -5.92 -14.70
CA ARG A 116 22.08 -7.22 -14.29
C ARG A 116 21.42 -7.16 -12.92
N GLU A 117 22.01 -6.42 -11.98
CA GLU A 117 21.43 -6.20 -10.65
C GLU A 117 20.14 -5.39 -10.71
N ARG A 118 20.03 -4.40 -11.62
CA ARG A 118 18.88 -3.49 -11.73
C ARG A 118 17.61 -4.10 -12.33
N LYS A 119 17.70 -5.22 -13.07
CA LYS A 119 16.56 -5.93 -13.72
C LYS A 119 15.55 -4.96 -14.40
N GLY A 120 16.05 -4.02 -15.23
CA GLY A 120 15.24 -3.03 -15.95
C GLY A 120 16.01 -2.27 -17.05
N PRO A 121 15.32 -1.51 -17.93
CA PRO A 121 15.95 -0.64 -18.93
C PRO A 121 16.71 0.52 -18.28
N PRO A 122 17.68 1.14 -18.98
CA PRO A 122 18.50 2.22 -18.43
C PRO A 122 17.65 3.48 -18.11
N PRO A 123 17.78 4.09 -16.91
CA PRO A 123 16.94 5.21 -16.48
C PRO A 123 17.00 6.45 -17.37
N GLU A 124 18.09 6.65 -18.11
CA GLU A 124 18.28 7.82 -18.97
C GLU A 124 17.31 7.81 -20.17
N GLU A 125 16.92 6.63 -20.64
CA GLU A 125 15.96 6.46 -21.75
C GLU A 125 14.53 6.83 -21.34
N PHE A 126 14.24 6.88 -20.03
CA PHE A 126 12.91 7.21 -19.51
C PHE A 126 12.40 8.55 -20.06
N TYR A 127 13.19 9.62 -19.97
CA TYR A 127 12.75 10.97 -20.35
C TYR A 127 12.46 11.11 -21.85
N ARG A 128 13.17 10.35 -22.68
CA ARG A 128 12.95 10.32 -24.14
C ARG A 128 11.72 9.49 -24.50
N ASP A 129 11.57 8.32 -23.90
CA ASP A 129 10.62 7.32 -24.37
C ASP A 129 9.26 7.37 -23.67
N VAL A 130 9.17 8.02 -22.50
CA VAL A 130 7.95 8.10 -21.67
C VAL A 130 6.75 8.64 -22.44
N TRP A 131 6.90 9.75 -23.16
CA TRP A 131 5.82 10.39 -23.91
C TRP A 131 5.29 9.50 -25.03
N SER A 132 6.19 8.99 -25.87
CA SER A 132 5.81 8.19 -27.04
C SER A 132 5.16 6.87 -26.62
N ASN A 133 5.65 6.24 -25.54
CA ASN A 133 5.12 4.99 -25.03
C ASN A 133 3.75 5.19 -24.37
N ALA A 134 3.60 6.21 -23.52
CA ALA A 134 2.34 6.52 -22.87
C ALA A 134 1.25 6.90 -23.88
N TRP A 135 1.60 7.65 -24.93
CA TRP A 135 0.65 8.00 -25.99
C TRP A 135 0.21 6.80 -26.84
N LYS A 136 1.14 5.91 -27.19
CA LYS A 136 0.83 4.65 -27.90
C LYS A 136 -0.10 3.76 -27.08
N PHE A 137 0.13 3.67 -25.77
CA PHE A 137 -0.75 2.94 -24.85
C PHE A 137 -2.15 3.58 -24.79
N PHE A 138 -2.22 4.89 -24.59
CA PHE A 138 -3.48 5.61 -24.50
C PHE A 138 -4.35 5.44 -25.75
N LYS A 139 -3.78 5.64 -26.96
CA LYS A 139 -4.52 5.46 -28.22
C LYS A 139 -5.15 4.08 -28.36
N LYS A 140 -4.45 3.05 -27.91
CA LYS A 140 -4.94 1.67 -27.92
C LYS A 140 -6.06 1.41 -26.90
N HIS A 141 -6.12 2.21 -25.84
CA HIS A 141 -6.97 2.03 -24.68
C HIS A 141 -7.89 3.24 -24.40
N TRP A 142 -8.26 4.01 -25.43
CA TRP A 142 -9.03 5.26 -25.28
C TRP A 142 -10.39 5.07 -24.58
N THR A 143 -10.99 3.89 -24.71
CA THR A 143 -12.25 3.53 -24.04
C THR A 143 -12.14 3.58 -22.52
N TYR A 144 -10.94 3.42 -21.95
CA TYR A 144 -10.73 3.57 -20.50
C TYR A 144 -10.86 5.03 -20.05
N ALA A 145 -10.52 6.00 -20.90
CA ALA A 145 -10.71 7.42 -20.59
C ALA A 145 -12.20 7.78 -20.54
N VAL A 146 -12.97 7.36 -21.55
CA VAL A 146 -14.44 7.57 -21.56
C VAL A 146 -15.10 6.96 -20.33
N ARG A 147 -14.72 5.73 -19.96
CA ARG A 147 -15.24 5.08 -18.75
C ARG A 147 -14.85 5.81 -17.47
N THR A 148 -13.60 6.27 -17.39
CA THR A 148 -13.12 7.06 -16.25
C THR A 148 -13.91 8.35 -16.10
N ALA A 149 -14.17 9.06 -17.21
CA ALA A 149 -14.98 10.28 -17.20
C ALA A 149 -16.40 9.99 -16.69
N LEU A 150 -17.08 8.97 -17.22
CA LEU A 150 -18.45 8.63 -16.82
C LEU A 150 -18.54 8.17 -15.36
N ILE A 151 -17.65 7.30 -14.91
CA ILE A 151 -17.68 6.74 -13.55
C ILE A 151 -17.35 7.81 -12.52
N TRP A 152 -16.34 8.66 -12.77
CA TRP A 152 -16.04 9.78 -11.88
C TRP A 152 -17.17 10.80 -11.84
N SER A 153 -17.80 11.08 -12.98
CA SER A 153 -18.93 12.01 -13.03
C SER A 153 -20.11 11.49 -12.23
N MET A 154 -20.44 10.21 -12.39
CA MET A 154 -21.50 9.54 -11.64
C MET A 154 -21.21 9.51 -10.14
N CYS A 155 -19.98 9.15 -9.74
CA CYS A 155 -19.62 9.05 -8.32
C CYS A 155 -19.65 10.42 -7.64
N VAL A 156 -19.08 11.45 -8.27
CA VAL A 156 -19.05 12.80 -7.67
C VAL A 156 -20.43 13.45 -7.69
N SER A 157 -21.20 13.33 -8.78
CA SER A 157 -22.56 13.88 -8.82
C SER A 157 -23.44 13.21 -7.77
N MET A 158 -23.35 11.89 -7.61
CA MET A 158 -24.14 11.18 -6.61
C MET A 158 -23.69 11.52 -5.17
N ALA A 159 -22.39 11.64 -4.91
CA ALA A 159 -21.89 12.08 -3.62
C ALA A 159 -22.39 13.48 -3.26
N LEU A 160 -22.42 14.41 -4.22
CA LEU A 160 -22.94 15.76 -4.01
C LEU A 160 -24.45 15.79 -3.80
N THR A 161 -25.23 14.99 -4.55
CA THR A 161 -26.68 14.86 -4.33
C THR A 161 -26.98 14.26 -2.95
N CYS A 162 -26.22 13.26 -2.50
CA CYS A 162 -26.34 12.71 -1.15
C CYS A 162 -25.96 13.72 -0.06
N ALA A 163 -24.89 14.51 -0.28
CA ALA A 163 -24.50 15.57 0.65
C ALA A 163 -25.55 16.70 0.70
N TYR A 164 -26.17 17.03 -0.43
CA TYR A 164 -27.28 17.98 -0.52
C TYR A 164 -28.51 17.47 0.25
N ALA A 165 -28.83 16.18 0.11
CA ALA A 165 -29.89 15.49 0.88
C ALA A 165 -29.65 15.54 2.38
N LEU A 166 -28.42 15.26 2.82
CA LEU A 166 -28.02 15.36 4.21
C LEU A 166 -28.20 16.79 4.74
N ASN A 167 -27.70 17.79 4.00
CA ASN A 167 -27.81 19.19 4.40
C ASN A 167 -29.27 19.64 4.49
N PHE A 168 -30.12 19.26 3.53
CA PHE A 168 -31.55 19.55 3.57
C PHE A 168 -32.23 18.95 4.82
N TYR A 169 -31.95 17.67 5.12
CA TYR A 169 -32.49 17.00 6.30
C TYR A 169 -32.04 17.69 7.60
N VAL A 170 -30.73 17.87 7.78
CA VAL A 170 -30.14 18.42 9.00
C VAL A 170 -30.65 19.85 9.25
N THR A 171 -30.69 20.69 8.22
CA THR A 171 -31.13 22.09 8.36
C THR A 171 -32.62 22.18 8.74
N LYS A 172 -33.50 21.43 8.07
CA LYS A 172 -34.94 21.40 8.39
C LYS A 172 -35.21 20.79 9.75
N ARG A 173 -34.55 19.68 10.07
CA ARG A 173 -34.70 19.01 11.37
C ARG A 173 -34.22 19.90 12.51
N ARG A 174 -33.06 20.54 12.36
CA ARG A 174 -32.55 21.52 13.32
C ARG A 174 -33.53 22.66 13.55
N ALA A 175 -34.06 23.27 12.49
CA ALA A 175 -35.04 24.35 12.60
C ALA A 175 -36.31 23.89 13.37
N SER A 176 -36.80 22.67 13.11
CA SER A 176 -37.95 22.12 13.83
C SER A 176 -37.67 21.90 15.32
N LEU A 177 -36.47 21.41 15.67
CA LEU A 177 -36.05 21.22 17.06
C LEU A 177 -35.86 22.55 17.77
N GLU A 178 -35.26 23.53 17.10
CA GLU A 178 -35.14 24.89 17.63
C GLU A 178 -36.51 25.48 17.92
N GLU A 179 -37.49 25.37 17.00
CA GLU A 179 -38.87 25.82 17.24
C GLU A 179 -39.55 25.14 18.44
N MET A 180 -39.32 23.84 18.64
CA MET A 180 -39.83 23.13 19.83
C MET A 180 -39.17 23.62 21.12
N VAL A 181 -37.85 23.85 21.11
CA VAL A 181 -37.15 24.48 22.24
C VAL A 181 -37.69 25.87 22.53
N GLN A 182 -38.03 26.65 21.50
CA GLN A 182 -38.64 27.98 21.65
C GLN A 182 -39.99 27.92 22.38
N LYS A 183 -40.82 26.91 22.09
CA LYS A 183 -42.15 26.73 22.71
C LYS A 183 -42.05 26.37 24.19
N GLU A 184 -41.05 25.58 24.58
CA GLU A 184 -40.89 25.08 25.97
C GLU A 184 -39.68 25.68 26.71
N ARG A 185 -39.27 26.91 26.37
CA ARG A 185 -38.09 27.60 26.95
C ARG A 185 -38.03 27.62 28.49
N ALA A 186 -39.18 27.58 29.17
CA ALA A 186 -39.23 27.58 30.63
C ALA A 186 -38.68 26.29 31.26
N ASN A 187 -38.81 25.17 30.55
CA ASN A 187 -38.47 23.82 31.05
C ASN A 187 -37.19 23.28 30.41
N ILE A 188 -36.71 23.89 29.33
CA ILE A 188 -35.59 23.39 28.53
C ILE A 188 -34.37 24.30 28.67
N THR A 189 -33.22 23.69 28.99
CA THR A 189 -31.92 24.38 29.04
C THR A 189 -30.89 23.65 28.18
N ILE A 190 -30.11 24.39 27.39
CA ILE A 190 -29.06 23.83 26.52
C ILE A 190 -27.70 24.16 27.14
N ILE A 191 -26.88 23.15 27.37
CA ILE A 191 -25.50 23.30 27.87
C ILE A 191 -24.58 22.48 26.97
N GLY A 192 -23.78 23.17 26.15
CA GLY A 192 -22.90 22.51 25.17
C GLY A 192 -23.69 21.60 24.23
N ASP A 193 -23.27 20.34 24.11
CA ASP A 193 -23.87 19.34 23.21
C ASP A 193 -25.09 18.61 23.78
N ARG A 194 -25.53 18.98 25.00
CA ARG A 194 -26.70 18.37 25.64
C ARG A 194 -27.81 19.37 25.92
N LEU A 195 -29.02 18.89 25.79
CA LEU A 195 -30.26 19.57 26.16
C LEU A 195 -30.84 18.89 27.39
N PHE A 196 -31.13 19.69 28.41
CA PHE A 196 -31.71 19.27 29.69
C PHE A 196 -33.16 19.71 29.76
N ILE A 197 -34.05 18.74 29.93
CA ILE A 197 -35.48 18.92 30.14
C ILE A 197 -35.72 18.82 31.64
N LYS A 198 -36.17 19.91 32.26
CA LYS A 198 -36.61 19.95 33.66
C LYS A 198 -38.12 19.82 33.73
N VAL A 199 -38.61 18.81 34.46
CA VAL A 199 -40.06 18.61 34.63
C VAL A 199 -40.51 19.34 35.92
N PRO A 200 -41.49 20.26 35.85
CA PRO A 200 -41.91 21.00 37.04
C PRO A 200 -42.55 20.07 38.09
N GLU A 201 -42.15 20.22 39.36
CA GLU A 201 -42.61 19.39 40.48
C GLU A 201 -44.12 19.59 40.73
N GLY A 202 -44.93 18.61 40.32
CA GLY A 202 -46.39 18.60 40.51
C GLY A 202 -47.01 17.33 39.94
N LYS A 203 -48.01 16.75 40.63
CA LYS A 203 -48.68 15.51 40.19
C LYS A 203 -49.29 15.71 38.80
N GLY A 204 -48.74 15.04 37.79
CA GLY A 204 -49.27 15.01 36.42
C GLY A 204 -48.58 15.92 35.41
N ASN A 205 -47.54 16.67 35.79
CA ASN A 205 -46.80 17.52 34.85
C ASN A 205 -45.96 16.67 33.89
N LYS A 206 -46.11 16.93 32.59
CA LYS A 206 -45.36 16.30 31.51
C LYS A 206 -44.87 17.39 30.57
N VAL A 207 -43.62 17.26 30.13
CA VAL A 207 -43.02 18.14 29.12
C VAL A 207 -42.97 17.37 27.81
N GLU A 208 -43.46 17.94 26.71
CA GLU A 208 -43.53 17.27 25.41
C GLU A 208 -42.41 17.78 24.50
N PHE A 209 -41.42 16.93 24.27
CA PHE A 209 -40.34 17.24 23.35
C PHE A 209 -40.23 16.16 22.27
N ASP A 210 -40.29 16.58 21.01
CA ASP A 210 -40.15 15.70 19.84
C ASP A 210 -41.14 14.51 19.82
N GLY A 211 -42.40 14.77 20.23
CA GLY A 211 -43.47 13.76 20.29
C GLY A 211 -43.32 12.75 21.44
N LYS A 212 -42.44 13.00 22.41
CA LYS A 212 -42.27 12.19 23.62
C LYS A 212 -42.58 13.00 24.87
N PHE A 213 -43.30 12.37 25.80
CA PHE A 213 -43.64 12.96 27.10
C PHE A 213 -42.61 12.56 28.15
N TYR A 214 -41.98 13.56 28.76
CA TYR A 214 -41.02 13.40 29.85
C TYR A 214 -41.72 13.63 31.19
N GLN A 215 -41.66 12.63 32.08
CA GLN A 215 -42.20 12.68 33.46
C GLN A 215 -41.09 12.89 34.51
N GLN A 216 -39.84 12.72 34.11
CA GLN A 216 -38.64 12.93 34.93
C GLN A 216 -37.63 13.73 34.13
N ASP A 217 -36.70 14.38 34.84
CA ASP A 217 -35.62 15.14 34.22
C ASP A 217 -34.82 14.25 33.25
N ALA A 218 -34.63 14.75 32.03
CA ALA A 218 -33.96 14.00 30.97
C ALA A 218 -32.89 14.84 30.29
N SER A 219 -31.77 14.21 29.96
CA SER A 219 -30.73 14.80 29.12
C SER A 219 -30.73 14.13 27.76
N ILE A 220 -30.92 14.90 26.69
CA ILE A 220 -30.84 14.43 25.31
C ILE A 220 -29.80 15.25 24.52
N TRP A 221 -29.58 14.88 23.26
CA TRP A 221 -28.69 15.64 22.38
C TRP A 221 -29.27 17.02 22.07
N ALA A 222 -28.40 18.02 22.03
CA ALA A 222 -28.82 19.37 21.67
C ALA A 222 -29.30 19.46 20.20
N PRO A 223 -30.14 20.46 19.84
CA PRO A 223 -30.71 20.60 18.50
C PRO A 223 -29.69 20.65 17.36
N HIS A 224 -28.45 21.09 17.62
CA HIS A 224 -27.38 21.10 16.61
C HIS A 224 -26.70 19.73 16.42
N VAL A 225 -26.79 18.81 17.39
CA VAL A 225 -26.17 17.47 17.35
C VAL A 225 -27.19 16.39 17.01
N GLN A 226 -28.40 16.46 17.58
CA GLN A 226 -29.44 15.44 17.45
C GLN A 226 -29.67 15.00 15.99
N PRO A 227 -29.82 15.90 15.00
CA PRO A 227 -30.07 15.50 13.62
C PRO A 227 -28.97 14.58 13.04
N TRP A 228 -27.72 14.72 13.47
CA TRP A 228 -26.59 13.93 12.95
C TRP A 228 -26.58 12.48 13.44
N THR A 229 -27.26 12.21 14.56
CA THR A 229 -27.35 10.87 15.17
C THR A 229 -28.56 10.07 14.71
N GLU A 230 -29.48 10.71 13.97
CA GLU A 230 -30.70 10.07 13.52
C GLU A 230 -30.45 9.17 12.28
N PRO A 231 -31.22 8.06 12.12
CA PRO A 231 -31.02 7.12 11.01
C PRO A 231 -30.96 7.73 9.60
N PRO A 232 -31.78 8.74 9.23
CA PRO A 232 -31.70 9.37 7.91
C PRO A 232 -30.35 10.05 7.65
N SER A 233 -29.80 10.76 8.63
CA SER A 233 -28.48 11.39 8.49
C SER A 233 -27.39 10.35 8.34
N MET A 234 -27.43 9.28 9.14
CA MET A 234 -26.47 8.17 9.02
C MET A 234 -26.52 7.53 7.63
N PHE A 235 -27.72 7.34 7.07
CA PHE A 235 -27.89 6.83 5.70
C PHE A 235 -27.23 7.75 4.67
N TRP A 236 -27.50 9.04 4.68
CA TRP A 236 -26.93 9.96 3.69
C TRP A 236 -25.42 10.17 3.86
N ILE A 237 -24.91 10.17 5.10
CA ILE A 237 -23.47 10.17 5.38
C ILE A 237 -22.82 8.92 4.78
N PHE A 238 -23.40 7.74 5.02
CA PHE A 238 -22.91 6.48 4.47
C PHE A 238 -22.90 6.51 2.94
N MET A 239 -23.99 6.94 2.31
CA MET A 239 -24.09 7.01 0.84
C MET A 239 -23.08 8.00 0.24
N THR A 240 -22.90 9.17 0.86
CA THR A 240 -21.89 10.17 0.45
C THR A 240 -20.49 9.57 0.54
N GLY A 241 -20.18 8.87 1.64
CA GLY A 241 -18.92 8.15 1.82
C GLY A 241 -18.72 7.05 0.78
N ALA A 242 -19.74 6.25 0.49
CA ALA A 242 -19.68 5.17 -0.48
C ALA A 242 -19.36 5.69 -1.89
N PHE A 243 -20.04 6.72 -2.38
CA PHE A 243 -19.73 7.28 -3.70
C PHE A 243 -18.37 8.00 -3.75
N SER A 244 -17.94 8.62 -2.65
CA SER A 244 -16.58 9.18 -2.53
C SER A 244 -15.50 8.08 -2.62
N LEU A 245 -15.72 6.94 -1.96
CA LEU A 245 -14.87 5.75 -2.10
C LEU A 245 -14.91 5.18 -3.52
N GLY A 246 -16.05 5.21 -4.20
CA GLY A 246 -16.17 4.79 -5.61
C GLY A 246 -15.27 5.59 -6.54
N PHE A 247 -15.19 6.91 -6.34
CA PHE A 247 -14.29 7.80 -7.09
C PHE A 247 -12.81 7.41 -6.91
N GLY A 248 -12.35 7.34 -5.65
CA GLY A 248 -10.96 6.97 -5.33
C GLY A 248 -10.63 5.52 -5.70
N GLY A 249 -11.61 4.63 -5.59
CA GLY A 249 -11.51 3.22 -5.92
C GLY A 249 -11.25 2.97 -7.40
N TRP A 250 -12.01 3.61 -8.27
CA TRP A 250 -11.79 3.54 -9.72
C TRP A 250 -10.37 4.00 -10.10
N PHE A 251 -9.93 5.13 -9.52
CA PHE A 251 -8.57 5.62 -9.74
C PHE A 251 -7.53 4.57 -9.33
N TRP A 252 -7.65 3.99 -8.13
CA TRP A 252 -6.67 3.06 -7.59
C TRP A 252 -6.61 1.74 -8.37
N THR A 253 -7.77 1.19 -8.76
CA THR A 253 -7.85 -0.03 -9.58
C THR A 253 -7.18 0.17 -10.93
N MET A 254 -7.47 1.29 -11.60
CA MET A 254 -6.87 1.62 -12.89
C MET A 254 -5.35 1.84 -12.76
N ALA A 255 -4.92 2.62 -11.77
CA ALA A 255 -3.51 2.92 -11.56
C ALA A 255 -2.68 1.66 -11.28
N THR A 256 -3.14 0.81 -10.35
CA THR A 256 -2.45 -0.43 -9.99
C THR A 256 -2.46 -1.46 -11.13
N THR A 257 -3.57 -1.62 -11.84
CA THR A 257 -3.68 -2.57 -12.97
C THR A 257 -2.77 -2.17 -14.14
N ILE A 258 -2.77 -0.89 -14.53
CA ILE A 258 -1.90 -0.39 -15.61
C ILE A 258 -0.43 -0.48 -15.17
N THR A 259 -0.12 -0.11 -13.93
CA THR A 259 1.24 -0.19 -13.39
C THR A 259 1.74 -1.63 -13.40
N ASN A 260 0.96 -2.59 -12.89
CA ASN A 260 1.33 -4.01 -12.90
C ASN A 260 1.51 -4.57 -14.30
N THR A 261 0.60 -4.24 -15.22
CA THR A 261 0.71 -4.63 -16.62
C THR A 261 2.00 -4.07 -17.26
N THR A 262 2.35 -2.83 -16.91
CA THR A 262 3.58 -2.16 -17.40
C THR A 262 4.83 -2.80 -16.82
N MET A 263 4.85 -3.09 -15.53
CA MET A 263 5.94 -3.76 -14.81
C MET A 263 6.15 -5.20 -15.29
N ALA A 264 5.08 -5.89 -15.67
CA ALA A 264 5.14 -7.23 -16.25
C ALA A 264 5.62 -7.24 -17.72
N GLY A 265 5.81 -6.06 -18.35
CA GLY A 265 6.18 -5.95 -19.76
C GLY A 265 5.03 -6.28 -20.74
N GLU A 266 3.80 -6.40 -20.24
CA GLU A 266 2.64 -6.74 -21.05
C GLU A 266 2.10 -5.53 -21.81
N LYS A 267 1.70 -5.75 -23.07
CA LYS A 267 1.18 -4.69 -23.97
C LYS A 267 -0.34 -4.55 -23.95
N ARG A 268 -1.05 -5.40 -23.20
CA ARG A 268 -2.51 -5.41 -23.05
C ARG A 268 -2.84 -5.82 -21.63
N VAL A 269 -3.83 -5.15 -21.04
CA VAL A 269 -4.43 -5.56 -19.77
C VAL A 269 -5.29 -6.80 -20.03
N LYS A 270 -4.99 -7.93 -19.38
CA LYS A 270 -5.66 -9.22 -19.62
C LYS A 270 -7.11 -9.28 -19.14
N ARG A 271 -7.42 -8.69 -17.98
CA ARG A 271 -8.76 -8.66 -17.40
C ARG A 271 -8.90 -7.43 -16.51
N PHE A 272 -9.97 -6.68 -16.69
CA PHE A 272 -10.33 -5.58 -15.81
C PHE A 272 -11.65 -5.93 -15.12
N ASN A 273 -11.64 -6.03 -13.79
CA ASN A 273 -12.86 -6.29 -13.03
C ASN A 273 -13.59 -4.97 -12.82
N PHE A 274 -14.76 -4.83 -13.46
CA PHE A 274 -15.60 -3.62 -13.42
C PHE A 274 -16.57 -3.60 -12.23
N ASP A 275 -16.34 -4.44 -11.23
CA ASP A 275 -17.24 -4.53 -10.08
C ASP A 275 -17.13 -3.26 -9.24
N PHE A 276 -18.27 -2.58 -9.04
CA PHE A 276 -18.37 -1.37 -8.24
C PHE A 276 -17.91 -1.63 -6.80
N PHE A 277 -18.28 -2.77 -6.21
CA PHE A 277 -17.92 -3.08 -4.82
C PHE A 277 -16.42 -3.39 -4.69
N ALA A 278 -15.84 -4.11 -5.64
CA ALA A 278 -14.39 -4.33 -5.66
C ALA A 278 -13.64 -3.00 -5.75
N ASN A 279 -14.09 -2.08 -6.60
CA ASN A 279 -13.53 -0.73 -6.69
C ASN A 279 -13.70 0.05 -5.38
N LEU A 280 -14.88 0.00 -4.76
CA LEU A 280 -15.17 0.65 -3.48
C LEU A 280 -14.16 0.27 -2.38
N THR A 281 -13.80 -1.01 -2.28
CA THR A 281 -12.83 -1.49 -1.28
C THR A 281 -11.42 -0.95 -1.52
N LEU A 282 -11.01 -0.81 -2.78
CA LEU A 282 -9.73 -0.20 -3.14
C LEU A 282 -9.74 1.32 -2.92
N GLY A 283 -10.91 1.95 -2.90
CA GLY A 283 -11.10 3.36 -2.55
C GLY A 283 -10.64 3.70 -1.14
N ILE A 284 -10.69 2.73 -0.22
CA ILE A 284 -10.14 2.91 1.14
C ILE A 284 -8.66 3.27 1.05
N ARG A 285 -7.89 2.69 0.12
CA ARG A 285 -6.47 3.02 -0.04
C ARG A 285 -6.28 4.48 -0.45
N PHE A 286 -7.14 5.02 -1.31
CA PHE A 286 -7.02 6.40 -1.79
C PHE A 286 -7.08 7.42 -0.63
N PHE A 287 -7.97 7.22 0.34
CA PHE A 287 -8.13 8.14 1.48
C PHE A 287 -7.31 7.74 2.72
N ALA A 288 -7.19 6.45 3.01
CA ALA A 288 -6.45 5.96 4.16
C ALA A 288 -4.94 6.14 3.99
N TRP A 289 -4.41 5.97 2.77
CA TRP A 289 -2.96 6.01 2.55
C TRP A 289 -2.31 7.35 2.91
N PRO A 290 -2.78 8.53 2.41
CA PRO A 290 -2.19 9.81 2.78
C PRO A 290 -2.22 10.04 4.30
N THR A 291 -3.34 9.65 4.92
CA THR A 291 -3.57 9.78 6.36
C THR A 291 -2.64 8.89 7.18
N VAL A 292 -2.48 7.61 6.80
CA VAL A 292 -1.60 6.66 7.48
C VAL A 292 -0.14 7.04 7.28
N LEU A 293 0.24 7.46 6.06
CA LEU A 293 1.60 7.88 5.74
C LEU A 293 2.02 9.08 6.60
N MET A 294 1.14 10.07 6.75
CA MET A 294 1.41 11.30 7.52
C MET A 294 0.97 11.22 8.98
N LEU A 295 0.52 10.07 9.47
CA LEU A 295 -0.07 9.90 10.81
C LEU A 295 0.79 10.53 11.93
N PRO A 296 2.12 10.32 12.02
CA PRO A 296 2.93 10.93 13.07
C PRO A 296 2.88 12.46 13.06
N PHE A 297 2.86 13.08 11.88
CA PHE A 297 2.79 14.52 11.72
C PHE A 297 1.38 15.07 11.92
N LEU A 298 0.36 14.32 11.51
CA LEU A 298 -1.04 14.68 11.75
C LEU A 298 -1.38 14.66 13.25
N LEU A 299 -0.77 13.77 14.04
CA LEU A 299 -0.89 13.80 15.50
C LEU A 299 -0.28 15.07 16.10
N VAL A 300 0.89 15.50 15.61
CA VAL A 300 1.50 16.78 16.02
C VAL A 300 0.60 17.95 15.63
N ALA A 301 0.07 17.97 14.39
CA ALA A 301 -0.85 19.00 13.92
C ALA A 301 -2.14 19.03 14.76
N GLY A 302 -2.67 17.87 15.16
CA GLY A 302 -3.83 17.76 16.06
C GLY A 302 -3.56 18.28 17.46
N GLY A 303 -2.37 18.00 18.02
CA GLY A 303 -1.92 18.59 19.28
C GLY A 303 -1.82 20.12 19.23
N VAL A 304 -1.31 20.66 18.12
CA VAL A 304 -1.28 22.11 17.87
C VAL A 304 -2.70 22.66 17.66
N ALA A 305 -3.59 21.93 16.97
CA ALA A 305 -4.97 22.33 16.74
C ALA A 305 -5.76 22.48 18.05
N ALA A 306 -5.45 21.67 19.07
CA ALA A 306 -6.04 21.79 20.39
C ALA A 306 -5.67 23.11 21.10
N LEU A 307 -4.52 23.72 20.75
CA LEU A 307 -4.08 25.02 21.26
C LEU A 307 -4.54 26.17 20.36
N ASN A 308 -4.43 26.00 19.05
CA ASN A 308 -4.85 26.94 18.02
C ASN A 308 -5.39 26.19 16.79
N PRO A 309 -6.72 26.12 16.61
CA PRO A 309 -7.34 25.34 15.53
C PRO A 309 -6.91 25.76 14.13
N LEU A 310 -6.67 27.05 13.90
CA LEU A 310 -6.26 27.57 12.60
C LEU A 310 -4.84 27.13 12.25
N VAL A 311 -3.90 27.28 13.18
CA VAL A 311 -2.49 26.88 12.98
C VAL A 311 -2.37 25.37 12.80
N GLY A 312 -3.08 24.59 13.63
CA GLY A 312 -3.13 23.14 13.49
C GLY A 312 -3.72 22.69 12.15
N GLY A 313 -4.78 23.36 11.68
CA GLY A 313 -5.37 23.12 10.36
C GLY A 313 -4.41 23.41 9.21
N ILE A 314 -3.68 24.52 9.26
CA ILE A 314 -2.68 24.88 8.24
C ILE A 314 -1.54 23.85 8.23
N LEU A 315 -1.03 23.47 9.40
CA LEU A 315 0.01 22.43 9.53
C LEU A 315 -0.44 21.10 8.92
N ALA A 316 -1.66 20.65 9.23
CA ALA A 316 -2.22 19.45 8.65
C ALA A 316 -2.31 19.53 7.11
N ALA A 317 -2.74 20.66 6.56
CA ALA A 317 -2.80 20.88 5.13
C ALA A 317 -1.41 20.85 4.46
N VAL A 318 -0.41 21.49 5.06
CA VAL A 318 0.98 21.47 4.57
C VAL A 318 1.54 20.05 4.57
N PHE A 319 1.30 19.27 5.61
CA PHE A 319 1.72 17.87 5.67
C PHE A 319 1.06 17.00 4.58
N MET A 320 -0.18 17.29 4.20
CA MET A 320 -0.89 16.55 3.14
C MET A 320 -0.36 16.82 1.72
N ILE A 321 0.54 17.77 1.52
CA ILE A 321 1.24 17.99 0.24
C ILE A 321 2.21 16.84 -0.05
N PHE A 322 2.87 16.28 0.98
CA PHE A 322 3.89 15.24 0.80
C PHE A 322 3.35 13.96 0.15
N PRO A 323 2.19 13.39 0.57
CA PRO A 323 1.55 12.30 -0.15
C PRO A 323 1.32 12.57 -1.65
N VAL A 324 0.94 13.80 -2.03
CA VAL A 324 0.72 14.13 -3.45
C VAL A 324 2.03 14.10 -4.24
N LEU A 325 3.13 14.57 -3.63
CA LEU A 325 4.47 14.54 -4.20
C LEU A 325 4.96 13.12 -4.48
N VAL A 326 4.78 12.21 -3.51
CA VAL A 326 5.27 10.82 -3.57
C VAL A 326 4.28 9.83 -4.19
N LEU A 327 3.10 10.30 -4.62
CA LEU A 327 2.04 9.48 -5.20
C LEU A 327 2.53 8.55 -6.33
N PRO A 328 3.38 8.99 -7.29
CA PRO A 328 3.88 8.10 -8.34
C PRO A 328 4.65 6.90 -7.77
N ALA A 329 5.55 7.11 -6.80
CA ALA A 329 6.30 6.05 -6.16
C ALA A 329 5.38 5.14 -5.34
N ALA A 330 4.42 5.72 -4.63
CA ALA A 330 3.46 4.96 -3.83
C ALA A 330 2.61 4.02 -4.69
N VAL A 331 2.09 4.49 -5.84
CA VAL A 331 1.32 3.64 -6.76
C VAL A 331 2.16 2.47 -7.26
N VAL A 332 3.44 2.68 -7.57
CA VAL A 332 4.35 1.61 -7.99
C VAL A 332 4.49 0.55 -6.90
N HIS A 333 4.76 0.95 -5.66
CA HIS A 333 4.86 0.03 -4.52
C HIS A 333 3.55 -0.70 -4.21
N MET A 334 2.42 0.00 -4.30
CA MET A 334 1.09 -0.60 -4.02
C MET A 334 0.58 -1.50 -5.14
N ALA A 335 1.15 -1.41 -6.33
CA ALA A 335 0.88 -2.35 -7.40
C ALA A 335 1.56 -3.71 -7.12
N GLN A 336 2.68 -3.73 -6.39
CA GLN A 336 3.40 -4.96 -6.07
C GLN A 336 2.68 -5.82 -5.03
N LYS A 337 3.09 -7.09 -4.94
CA LYS A 337 2.59 -8.06 -3.94
C LYS A 337 2.74 -7.53 -2.52
N PHE A 338 3.92 -6.97 -2.18
CA PHE A 338 4.22 -6.42 -0.87
C PHE A 338 4.20 -4.88 -0.89
N SER A 339 3.10 -4.30 -0.44
CA SER A 339 2.87 -2.84 -0.50
C SER A 339 3.38 -2.05 0.71
N TYR A 340 3.89 -2.71 1.77
CA TYR A 340 4.17 -2.08 3.07
C TYR A 340 5.06 -0.82 3.00
N ARG A 341 6.02 -0.77 2.08
CA ARG A 341 6.89 0.41 1.90
C ARG A 341 6.11 1.65 1.53
N ALA A 342 5.01 1.50 0.80
CA ALA A 342 4.16 2.61 0.39
C ALA A 342 3.55 3.34 1.58
N TRP A 343 3.25 2.62 2.66
CA TRP A 343 2.52 3.12 3.82
C TRP A 343 3.43 3.71 4.90
N LEU A 344 4.76 3.57 4.76
CA LEU A 344 5.72 3.99 5.76
C LEU A 344 6.49 5.21 5.30
N LEU A 345 6.35 6.30 6.05
CA LEU A 345 6.96 7.59 5.76
C LEU A 345 8.47 7.50 5.55
N PHE A 346 9.20 6.86 6.46
CA PHE A 346 10.66 6.76 6.38
C PHE A 346 11.14 6.11 5.08
N TRP A 347 10.51 5.00 4.68
CA TRP A 347 10.87 4.27 3.47
C TRP A 347 10.45 5.04 2.22
N MET A 348 9.25 5.61 2.23
CA MET A 348 8.75 6.43 1.13
C MET A 348 9.65 7.64 0.88
N THR A 349 10.05 8.37 1.91
CA THR A 349 10.98 9.51 1.79
C THR A 349 12.34 9.09 1.25
N ARG A 350 12.84 7.91 1.66
CA ARG A 350 14.11 7.37 1.17
C ARG A 350 14.05 6.98 -0.31
N ASP A 351 13.00 6.27 -0.70
CA ASP A 351 12.80 5.79 -2.08
C ASP A 351 12.50 6.98 -3.02
N PHE A 352 11.75 7.99 -2.53
CA PHE A 352 11.59 9.28 -3.19
C PHE A 352 12.93 10.01 -3.34
N GLY A 353 13.75 10.10 -2.28
CA GLY A 353 15.05 10.76 -2.32
C GLY A 353 16.02 10.16 -3.34
N ARG A 354 16.01 8.83 -3.50
CA ARG A 354 16.83 8.12 -4.51
C ARG A 354 16.39 8.38 -5.94
N SER A 355 15.10 8.68 -6.15
CA SER A 355 14.49 8.88 -7.47
C SER A 355 13.95 10.30 -7.66
N ILE A 356 14.48 11.28 -6.91
CA ILE A 356 13.89 12.61 -6.77
C ILE A 356 13.71 13.33 -8.11
N GLY A 357 14.69 13.26 -9.01
CA GLY A 357 14.61 13.90 -10.32
C GLY A 357 13.46 13.35 -11.17
N ALA A 358 13.35 12.03 -11.26
CA ALA A 358 12.28 11.38 -12.02
C ALA A 358 10.92 11.54 -11.35
N SER A 359 10.88 11.49 -10.01
CA SER A 359 9.64 11.67 -9.25
C SER A 359 9.10 13.09 -9.40
N LEU A 360 9.95 14.11 -9.29
CA LEU A 360 9.58 15.51 -9.54
C LEU A 360 9.15 15.74 -10.99
N TYR A 361 9.82 15.12 -11.96
CA TYR A 361 9.40 15.19 -13.36
C TYR A 361 7.98 14.63 -13.56
N VAL A 362 7.69 13.44 -13.04
CA VAL A 362 6.35 12.82 -13.12
C VAL A 362 5.32 13.64 -12.35
N PHE A 363 5.69 14.19 -11.19
CA PHE A 363 4.82 15.09 -10.42
C PHE A 363 4.50 16.37 -11.19
N MET A 364 5.48 17.00 -11.84
CA MET A 364 5.23 18.19 -12.66
C MET A 364 4.32 17.85 -13.85
N MET A 365 4.52 16.70 -14.50
CA MET A 365 3.57 16.23 -15.51
C MET A 365 2.16 16.05 -14.94
N MET A 366 2.02 15.47 -13.74
CA MET A 366 0.73 15.31 -13.07
C MET A 366 0.08 16.66 -12.74
N LEU A 367 0.87 17.62 -12.24
CA LEU A 367 0.42 18.95 -11.88
C LEU A 367 -0.14 19.68 -13.10
N PHE A 368 0.62 19.77 -14.19
CA PHE A 368 0.23 20.52 -15.38
C PHE A 368 -0.83 19.80 -16.24
N LEU A 369 -0.75 18.47 -16.37
CA LEU A 369 -1.66 17.73 -17.24
C LEU A 369 -2.97 17.34 -16.56
N VAL A 370 -2.95 17.11 -15.24
CA VAL A 370 -4.13 16.56 -14.52
C VAL A 370 -4.67 17.54 -13.49
N LEU A 371 -3.83 18.15 -12.64
CA LEU A 371 -4.32 18.93 -11.50
C LEU A 371 -4.62 20.40 -11.82
N LEU A 372 -4.02 20.98 -12.86
CA LEU A 372 -4.19 22.39 -13.21
C LEU A 372 -5.63 22.73 -13.59
N ILE A 373 -6.29 21.87 -14.38
CA ILE A 373 -7.68 22.08 -14.82
C ILE A 373 -8.65 22.06 -13.62
N PRO A 374 -8.75 20.98 -12.81
CA PRO A 374 -9.67 20.94 -11.67
C PRO A 374 -9.26 21.94 -10.59
N GLY A 375 -7.96 22.19 -10.40
CA GLY A 375 -7.46 23.21 -9.46
C GLY A 375 -7.87 24.62 -9.88
N GLY A 376 -7.78 24.95 -11.17
CA GLY A 376 -8.24 26.22 -11.72
C GLY A 376 -9.75 26.41 -11.62
N VAL A 377 -10.53 25.35 -11.94
CA VAL A 377 -11.98 25.35 -11.79
C VAL A 377 -12.40 25.54 -10.32
N ALA A 378 -11.76 24.81 -9.40
CA ALA A 378 -12.00 24.94 -7.96
C ALA A 378 -11.62 26.33 -7.45
N GLY A 379 -10.48 26.88 -7.89
CA GLY A 379 -10.03 28.23 -7.54
C GLY A 379 -10.97 29.32 -8.02
N ALA A 380 -11.45 29.23 -9.27
CA ALA A 380 -12.43 30.14 -9.84
C ALA A 380 -13.79 30.06 -9.11
N ALA A 381 -14.26 28.84 -8.80
CA ALA A 381 -15.48 28.63 -8.03
C ALA A 381 -15.36 29.19 -6.61
N ALA A 382 -14.21 29.00 -5.93
CA ALA A 382 -13.96 29.55 -4.61
C ALA A 382 -13.93 31.09 -4.62
N ALA A 383 -13.23 31.70 -5.58
CA ALA A 383 -13.13 33.15 -5.72
C ALA A 383 -14.47 33.84 -6.03
N THR A 384 -15.37 33.14 -6.72
CA THR A 384 -16.71 33.64 -7.09
C THR A 384 -17.83 33.10 -6.21
N SER A 385 -17.53 32.31 -5.19
CA SER A 385 -18.50 31.57 -4.36
C SER A 385 -19.64 32.44 -3.82
N GLY A 386 -19.33 33.65 -3.33
CA GLY A 386 -20.31 34.59 -2.80
C GLY A 386 -21.33 35.11 -3.82
N ARG A 387 -21.05 35.01 -5.13
CA ARG A 387 -21.98 35.34 -6.22
C ARG A 387 -22.56 34.10 -6.89
N LEU A 388 -21.70 33.10 -7.10
CA LEU A 388 -22.02 31.86 -7.79
C LEU A 388 -23.05 31.03 -7.03
N VAL A 389 -22.88 30.86 -5.71
CA VAL A 389 -23.80 30.04 -4.91
C VAL A 389 -25.21 30.64 -4.86
N PRO A 390 -25.40 31.93 -4.52
CA PRO A 390 -26.74 32.54 -4.55
C PRO A 390 -27.36 32.53 -5.95
N TRP A 391 -26.55 32.74 -7.00
CA TRP A 391 -27.05 32.66 -8.37
C TRP A 391 -27.53 31.25 -8.72
N LEU A 392 -26.75 30.20 -8.43
CA LEU A 392 -27.16 28.81 -8.66
C LEU A 392 -28.44 28.46 -7.90
N GLN A 393 -28.56 28.89 -6.63
CA GLN A 393 -29.77 28.70 -5.82
C GLN A 393 -30.98 29.41 -6.45
N SER A 394 -30.80 30.61 -7.00
CA SER A 394 -31.89 31.33 -7.67
C SER A 394 -32.38 30.60 -8.93
N GLN A 395 -31.47 30.01 -9.70
CA GLN A 395 -31.82 29.24 -10.90
C GLN A 395 -32.50 27.92 -10.54
N GLU A 396 -32.03 27.23 -9.49
CA GLU A 396 -32.69 26.03 -8.97
C GLU A 396 -34.12 26.32 -8.51
N LEU A 397 -34.34 27.40 -7.76
CA LEU A 397 -35.66 27.81 -7.30
C LEU A 397 -36.60 28.09 -8.48
N ALA A 398 -36.15 28.88 -9.46
CA ALA A 398 -36.94 29.19 -10.66
C ALA A 398 -37.28 27.93 -11.48
N ALA A 399 -36.31 27.03 -11.68
CA ALA A 399 -36.53 25.79 -12.40
C ALA A 399 -37.49 24.85 -11.68
N THR A 400 -37.40 24.77 -10.34
CA THR A 400 -38.27 23.91 -9.54
C THR A 400 -39.68 24.47 -9.40
N ASP A 401 -39.83 25.80 -9.32
CA ASP A 401 -41.14 26.46 -9.39
C ASP A 401 -41.81 26.16 -10.74
N TRP A 402 -41.06 26.33 -11.85
CA TRP A 402 -41.56 26.01 -13.18
C TRP A 402 -41.95 24.53 -13.33
N LEU A 403 -41.10 23.59 -12.87
CA LEU A 403 -41.39 22.15 -12.92
C LEU A 403 -42.64 21.79 -12.11
N SER A 404 -42.77 22.34 -10.90
CA SER A 404 -43.93 22.10 -10.03
C SER A 404 -45.23 22.67 -10.61
N ALA A 405 -45.16 23.78 -11.34
CA ALA A 405 -46.34 24.37 -11.97
C ALA A 405 -46.80 23.63 -13.23
N ASN A 406 -45.88 22.97 -13.96
CA ASN A 406 -46.15 22.47 -15.31
C ASN A 406 -46.17 20.93 -15.45
N VAL A 407 -45.44 20.18 -14.61
CA VAL A 407 -45.25 18.72 -14.80
C VAL A 407 -46.13 17.90 -13.88
N MET A 408 -46.33 18.33 -12.65
CA MET A 408 -47.25 17.71 -11.71
C MET A 408 -47.86 18.83 -10.89
N ALA A 409 -49.16 19.12 -11.06
CA ALA A 409 -49.92 20.01 -10.18
C ALA A 409 -50.10 19.38 -8.78
N LEU A 410 -48.99 18.98 -8.17
CA LEU A 410 -48.90 18.60 -6.78
C LEU A 410 -48.98 19.90 -6.00
N GLU A 411 -49.90 19.96 -5.04
CA GLU A 411 -49.78 20.81 -3.86
C GLU A 411 -48.52 20.38 -3.11
N ALA A 412 -47.35 20.71 -3.67
CA ALA A 412 -46.07 20.18 -3.27
C ALA A 412 -45.63 20.93 -2.00
N GLY A 413 -46.14 20.49 -0.86
CA GLY A 413 -45.50 20.72 0.43
C GLY A 413 -44.00 20.39 0.32
N GLY A 414 -43.18 21.15 1.06
CA GLY A 414 -41.74 21.27 0.82
C GLY A 414 -40.95 19.96 0.67
N ASN A 415 -41.36 18.87 1.32
CA ASN A 415 -40.67 17.57 1.24
C ASN A 415 -40.87 16.84 -0.10
N MET A 416 -42.06 16.93 -0.72
CA MET A 416 -42.32 16.28 -2.01
C MET A 416 -41.66 17.04 -3.16
N ARG A 417 -41.63 18.38 -3.09
CA ARG A 417 -40.87 19.22 -4.02
C ARG A 417 -39.39 18.87 -4.00
N PHE A 418 -38.83 18.67 -2.81
CA PHE A 418 -37.42 18.32 -2.64
C PHE A 418 -37.06 16.97 -3.30
N LEU A 419 -37.83 15.92 -3.00
CA LEU A 419 -37.56 14.57 -3.47
C LEU A 419 -37.72 14.43 -4.99
N MET A 420 -38.78 14.99 -5.56
CA MET A 420 -39.16 14.76 -6.97
C MET A 420 -38.51 15.71 -7.96
N PHE A 421 -38.15 16.94 -7.53
CA PHE A 421 -37.63 17.96 -8.44
C PHE A 421 -36.21 18.42 -8.08
N GLN A 422 -35.96 18.79 -6.82
CA GLN A 422 -34.64 19.33 -6.44
C GLN A 422 -33.53 18.28 -6.54
N MET A 423 -33.73 17.07 -5.99
CA MET A 423 -32.70 16.03 -6.06
C MET A 423 -32.32 15.63 -7.50
N PRO A 424 -33.27 15.31 -8.41
CA PRO A 424 -32.93 15.00 -9.80
C PRO A 424 -32.25 16.17 -10.52
N LEU A 425 -32.69 17.41 -10.28
CA LEU A 425 -32.10 18.59 -10.90
C LEU A 425 -30.65 18.81 -10.43
N VAL A 426 -30.38 18.71 -9.13
CA VAL A 426 -29.02 18.80 -8.57
C VAL A 426 -28.14 17.69 -9.11
N PHE A 427 -28.67 16.45 -9.20
CA PHE A 427 -27.94 15.35 -9.80
C PHE A 427 -27.62 15.59 -11.27
N SER A 428 -28.59 15.96 -12.10
CA SER A 428 -28.41 16.15 -13.54
C SER A 428 -27.49 17.32 -13.87
N SER A 429 -27.63 18.45 -13.17
CA SER A 429 -26.75 19.61 -13.33
C SER A 429 -25.31 19.30 -12.90
N SER A 430 -25.14 18.65 -11.75
CA SER A 430 -23.82 18.20 -11.29
C SER A 430 -23.21 17.19 -12.26
N PHE A 431 -23.98 16.19 -12.71
CA PHE A 431 -23.51 15.17 -13.64
C PHE A 431 -23.07 15.78 -14.97
N ALA A 432 -23.83 16.73 -15.53
CA ALA A 432 -23.45 17.43 -16.75
C ALA A 432 -22.14 18.21 -16.58
N PHE A 433 -22.01 18.95 -15.47
CA PHE A 433 -20.79 19.69 -15.15
C PHE A 433 -19.57 18.76 -15.00
N PHE A 434 -19.69 17.69 -14.21
CA PHE A 434 -18.59 16.75 -14.00
C PHE A 434 -18.31 15.90 -15.24
N CYS A 435 -19.28 15.62 -16.10
CA CYS A 435 -19.04 14.96 -17.39
C CYS A 435 -18.11 15.78 -18.26
N VAL A 436 -18.29 17.10 -18.31
CA VAL A 436 -17.40 17.99 -19.05
C VAL A 436 -16.03 18.04 -18.37
N LEU A 437 -15.99 18.30 -17.05
CA LEU A 437 -14.73 18.42 -16.31
C LEU A 437 -13.89 17.13 -16.39
N PHE A 438 -14.50 15.98 -16.08
CA PHE A 438 -13.83 14.68 -16.13
C PHE A 438 -13.61 14.18 -17.55
N GLY A 439 -14.44 14.56 -18.51
CA GLY A 439 -14.18 14.35 -19.92
C GLY A 439 -12.86 14.99 -20.35
N LEU A 440 -12.61 16.23 -19.90
CA LEU A 440 -11.40 16.98 -20.20
C LEU A 440 -10.13 16.44 -19.54
N ILE A 441 -10.22 15.76 -18.38
CA ILE A 441 -9.03 15.26 -17.64
C ILE A 441 -8.80 13.74 -17.77
N SER A 442 -9.82 12.97 -18.15
CA SER A 442 -9.75 11.50 -18.15
C SER A 442 -8.65 10.94 -19.07
N CYS A 443 -8.43 11.59 -20.21
CA CYS A 443 -7.38 11.21 -21.17
C CYS A 443 -5.98 11.36 -20.54
N GLN A 444 -5.76 12.46 -19.84
CA GLN A 444 -4.51 12.82 -19.16
C GLN A 444 -4.25 11.89 -17.99
N VAL A 445 -5.29 11.51 -17.25
CA VAL A 445 -5.19 10.55 -16.14
C VAL A 445 -4.74 9.17 -16.65
N VAL A 446 -5.37 8.62 -17.70
CA VAL A 446 -5.00 7.31 -18.25
C VAL A 446 -3.59 7.34 -18.84
N PHE A 447 -3.23 8.44 -19.50
CA PHE A 447 -1.85 8.68 -19.95
C PHE A 447 -0.87 8.67 -18.77
N MET A 448 -1.16 9.40 -17.69
CA MET A 448 -0.31 9.49 -16.50
C MET A 448 -0.18 8.16 -15.76
N MET A 449 -1.21 7.32 -15.71
CA MET A 449 -1.12 5.98 -15.11
C MET A 449 -0.09 5.10 -15.84
N ARG A 450 0.03 5.24 -17.17
CA ARG A 450 1.08 4.57 -17.94
C ARG A 450 2.45 5.17 -17.67
N VAL A 451 2.56 6.49 -17.53
CA VAL A 451 3.80 7.18 -17.15
C VAL A 451 4.30 6.67 -15.79
N ILE A 452 3.42 6.54 -14.80
CA ILE A 452 3.73 5.99 -13.47
C ILE A 452 4.22 4.54 -13.58
N GLY A 453 3.57 3.72 -14.39
CA GLY A 453 4.03 2.36 -14.66
C GLY A 453 5.41 2.28 -15.29
N LEU A 454 5.73 3.17 -16.23
CA LEU A 454 7.05 3.27 -16.84
C LEU A 454 8.09 3.77 -15.83
N TYR A 455 7.74 4.75 -15.00
CA TYR A 455 8.59 5.20 -13.91
C TYR A 455 8.97 4.03 -12.99
N GLY A 456 8.01 3.18 -12.60
CA GLY A 456 8.30 1.97 -11.84
C GLY A 456 9.23 0.98 -12.56
N LEU A 457 9.10 0.85 -13.88
CA LEU A 457 9.89 -0.08 -14.69
C LEU A 457 11.35 0.37 -14.85
N TYR A 458 11.57 1.66 -15.14
CA TYR A 458 12.90 2.25 -15.33
C TYR A 458 13.65 2.44 -14.00
N PHE A 459 12.95 2.83 -12.93
CA PHE A 459 13.54 3.10 -11.60
C PHE A 459 13.33 1.95 -10.61
N ARG A 460 13.11 0.72 -11.09
CA ARG A 460 12.83 -0.47 -10.27
C ARG A 460 13.83 -0.68 -9.13
N ALA A 461 15.11 -0.48 -9.43
CA ALA A 461 16.19 -0.65 -8.47
C ALA A 461 16.25 0.49 -7.44
N ASP A 462 16.04 1.73 -7.88
CA ASP A 462 16.09 2.91 -7.01
C ASP A 462 14.88 2.95 -6.05
N LEU A 463 13.73 2.47 -6.53
CA LEU A 463 12.53 2.22 -5.72
C LEU A 463 12.66 0.97 -4.84
N SER A 464 13.69 0.16 -5.00
CA SER A 464 13.93 -1.06 -4.20
C SER A 464 12.68 -1.95 -4.04
N ILE A 465 12.04 -2.22 -5.17
CA ILE A 465 10.81 -3.03 -5.27
C ILE A 465 11.08 -4.46 -4.77
N VAL A 466 10.35 -4.89 -3.74
CA VAL A 466 10.43 -6.24 -3.16
C VAL A 466 9.23 -7.05 -3.61
N ASN A 467 9.49 -8.13 -4.36
CA ASN A 467 8.44 -9.03 -4.84
C ASN A 467 8.37 -10.33 -4.04
N GLU A 468 9.49 -10.74 -3.45
CA GLU A 468 9.67 -12.01 -2.74
C GLU A 468 10.56 -11.75 -1.54
N PHE A 469 10.29 -12.47 -0.45
CA PHE A 469 11.16 -12.54 0.73
C PHE A 469 11.67 -13.99 0.86
N PRO A 470 12.92 -14.20 1.30
CA PRO A 470 13.36 -15.49 1.78
C PRO A 470 12.41 -16.04 2.84
N ASP A 471 12.16 -17.35 2.79
CA ASP A 471 11.28 -18.02 3.73
C ASP A 471 11.74 -17.78 5.17
N PHE A 472 10.79 -17.39 6.02
CA PHE A 472 11.00 -17.08 7.43
C PHE A 472 12.00 -15.95 7.71
N GLU A 473 12.26 -15.04 6.75
CA GLU A 473 13.03 -13.84 7.03
C GLU A 473 12.33 -13.01 8.13
N ARG A 474 13.12 -12.49 9.08
CA ARG A 474 12.59 -11.71 10.22
C ARG A 474 11.97 -10.40 9.75
N ALA A 475 10.72 -10.18 10.14
CA ALA A 475 10.01 -8.94 9.83
C ALA A 475 10.62 -7.75 10.58
N THR A 476 10.85 -6.67 9.85
CA THR A 476 11.41 -5.42 10.39
C THR A 476 10.36 -4.63 11.18
N PHE A 477 10.77 -3.54 11.83
CA PHE A 477 9.84 -2.66 12.55
C PHE A 477 8.67 -2.16 11.68
N GLY A 478 8.92 -1.80 10.42
CA GLY A 478 7.92 -1.20 9.53
C GLY A 478 6.67 -2.06 9.31
N PRO A 479 6.79 -3.29 8.77
CA PRO A 479 5.67 -4.23 8.63
C PRO A 479 4.94 -4.50 9.94
N ARG A 480 5.67 -4.59 11.06
CA ARG A 480 5.09 -4.78 12.40
C ARG A 480 4.27 -3.57 12.84
N TYR A 481 4.76 -2.36 12.59
CA TYR A 481 4.06 -1.11 12.89
C TYR A 481 2.76 -0.99 12.08
N LEU A 482 2.80 -1.29 10.79
CA LEU A 482 1.58 -1.29 9.96
C LEU A 482 0.57 -2.36 10.42
N ALA A 483 1.03 -3.56 10.73
CA ALA A 483 0.18 -4.61 11.29
C ALA A 483 -0.47 -4.13 12.60
N PHE A 484 0.30 -3.46 13.46
CA PHE A 484 -0.23 -2.86 14.69
C PHE A 484 -1.26 -1.76 14.42
N LEU A 485 -1.11 -0.92 13.40
CA LEU A 485 -2.12 0.09 13.04
C LEU A 485 -3.43 -0.57 12.58
N VAL A 486 -3.36 -1.67 11.83
CA VAL A 486 -4.57 -2.42 11.45
C VAL A 486 -5.18 -3.10 12.68
N ASP A 487 -4.35 -3.70 13.53
CA ASP A 487 -4.79 -4.32 14.79
C ASP A 487 -5.43 -3.25 15.71
N LEU A 488 -5.00 -1.98 15.68
CA LEU A 488 -5.60 -0.87 16.44
C LEU A 488 -7.07 -0.64 16.08
N ILE A 489 -7.42 -0.74 14.80
CA ILE A 489 -8.81 -0.60 14.33
C ILE A 489 -9.65 -1.76 14.90
N ILE A 490 -9.12 -2.98 14.83
CA ILE A 490 -9.81 -4.16 15.37
C ILE A 490 -9.95 -4.08 16.88
N MET A 491 -8.90 -3.64 17.58
CA MET A 491 -8.94 -3.41 19.03
C MET A 491 -9.99 -2.38 19.41
N ALA A 492 -10.10 -1.27 18.69
CA ALA A 492 -11.13 -0.26 18.93
C ALA A 492 -12.55 -0.82 18.74
N LEU A 493 -12.77 -1.66 17.72
CA LEU A 493 -14.05 -2.35 17.51
C LEU A 493 -14.37 -3.34 18.65
N LEU A 494 -13.38 -4.13 19.08
CA LEU A 494 -13.54 -5.07 20.19
C LEU A 494 -13.80 -4.35 21.52
N THR A 495 -13.15 -3.21 21.76
CA THR A 495 -13.47 -2.34 22.89
C THR A 495 -14.89 -1.81 22.80
N GLY A 496 -15.36 -1.40 21.61
CA GLY A 496 -16.76 -1.01 21.39
C GLY A 496 -17.75 -2.13 21.73
N VAL A 497 -17.46 -3.37 21.31
CA VAL A 497 -18.27 -4.56 21.66
C VAL A 497 -18.22 -4.82 23.17
N GLY A 498 -17.06 -4.73 23.80
CA GLY A 498 -16.90 -4.87 25.25
C GLY A 498 -17.72 -3.83 26.01
N MET A 499 -17.64 -2.56 25.60
CA MET A 499 -18.43 -1.48 26.19
C MET A 499 -19.94 -1.67 25.96
N PHE A 500 -20.36 -2.19 24.80
CA PHE A 500 -21.75 -2.56 24.56
C PHE A 500 -22.24 -3.65 25.51
N ILE A 501 -21.45 -4.71 25.72
CA ILE A 501 -21.74 -5.76 26.72
C ILE A 501 -21.85 -5.12 28.12
N GLY A 502 -20.93 -4.22 28.46
CA GLY A 502 -20.99 -3.45 29.71
C GLY A 502 -22.30 -2.68 29.88
N GLN A 503 -22.78 -2.02 28.83
CA GLN A 503 -24.07 -1.31 28.85
C GLN A 503 -25.26 -2.27 29.02
N MET A 504 -25.21 -3.48 28.45
CA MET A 504 -26.25 -4.51 28.68
C MET A 504 -26.29 -4.96 30.15
N PHE A 505 -25.13 -5.16 30.78
CA PHE A 505 -25.06 -5.42 32.23
C PHE A 505 -25.51 -4.22 33.05
N GLY A 506 -25.16 -2.99 32.65
CA GLY A 506 -25.61 -1.76 33.28
C GLY A 506 -27.13 -1.62 33.28
N PHE A 507 -27.76 -1.89 32.13
CA PHE A 507 -29.21 -1.94 31.99
C PHE A 507 -29.84 -2.98 32.91
N LEU A 508 -29.25 -4.19 32.97
CA LEU A 508 -29.70 -5.25 33.87
C LEU A 508 -29.61 -4.80 35.34
N PHE A 509 -28.48 -4.26 35.78
CA PHE A 509 -28.31 -3.75 37.15
C PHE A 509 -29.28 -2.62 37.49
N SER A 510 -29.57 -1.74 36.52
CA SER A 510 -30.57 -0.69 36.66
C SER A 510 -31.97 -1.26 36.84
N MET A 511 -32.33 -2.33 36.13
CA MET A 511 -33.63 -3.02 36.28
C MET A 511 -33.81 -3.64 37.66
N TYR A 512 -32.74 -4.14 38.26
CA TYR A 512 -32.74 -4.66 39.64
C TYR A 512 -32.59 -3.58 40.72
N GLY A 513 -32.55 -2.29 40.33
CA GLY A 513 -32.47 -1.17 41.27
C GLY A 513 -31.13 -1.04 41.99
N TRP A 514 -30.04 -1.56 41.41
CA TRP A 514 -28.72 -1.50 42.03
C TRP A 514 -28.12 -0.10 41.93
N SER A 515 -27.73 0.48 43.07
CA SER A 515 -27.17 1.83 43.15
C SER A 515 -25.86 2.03 42.38
N PHE A 516 -25.14 0.94 42.08
CA PHE A 516 -23.88 0.95 41.34
C PHE A 516 -24.04 0.60 39.86
N ALA A 517 -25.26 0.58 39.29
CA ALA A 517 -25.50 0.12 37.92
C ALA A 517 -24.58 0.78 36.87
N ALA A 518 -24.37 2.11 36.95
CA ALA A 518 -23.49 2.83 36.03
C ALA A 518 -22.00 2.44 36.18
N GLN A 519 -21.53 2.27 37.42
CA GLN A 519 -20.15 1.84 37.71
C GLN A 519 -19.94 0.38 37.30
N GLY A 520 -20.92 -0.48 37.59
CA GLY A 520 -20.95 -1.88 37.18
C GLY A 520 -20.91 -2.03 35.66
N ALA A 521 -21.60 -1.16 34.91
CA ALA A 521 -21.57 -1.14 33.46
C ALA A 521 -20.15 -0.88 32.92
N LEU A 522 -19.45 0.11 33.48
CA LEU A 522 -18.08 0.45 33.09
C LEU A 522 -17.09 -0.65 33.46
N ILE A 523 -17.19 -1.23 34.65
CA ILE A 523 -16.32 -2.34 35.09
C ILE A 523 -16.54 -3.56 34.21
N ALA A 524 -17.79 -3.98 34.01
CA ALA A 524 -18.13 -5.11 33.16
C ALA A 524 -17.65 -4.89 31.72
N GLY A 525 -17.85 -3.67 31.18
CA GLY A 525 -17.39 -3.31 29.84
C GLY A 525 -15.87 -3.31 29.69
N GLY A 526 -15.14 -2.80 30.70
CA GLY A 526 -13.68 -2.83 30.73
C GLY A 526 -13.11 -4.24 30.80
N VAL A 527 -13.68 -5.09 31.67
CA VAL A 527 -13.29 -6.50 31.80
C VAL A 527 -13.59 -7.27 30.50
N ALA A 528 -14.78 -7.10 29.93
CA ALA A 528 -15.14 -7.71 28.65
C ALA A 528 -14.18 -7.27 27.54
N SER A 529 -13.83 -5.99 27.47
CA SER A 529 -12.87 -5.46 26.49
C SER A 529 -11.48 -6.09 26.64
N LEU A 530 -11.00 -6.27 27.88
CA LEU A 530 -9.70 -6.87 28.16
C LEU A 530 -9.68 -8.36 27.79
N ILE A 531 -10.77 -9.09 28.07
CA ILE A 531 -10.93 -10.49 27.65
C ILE A 531 -10.92 -10.60 26.13
N LEU A 532 -11.72 -9.79 25.43
CA LEU A 532 -11.78 -9.80 23.96
C LEU A 532 -10.41 -9.47 23.34
N TRP A 533 -9.70 -8.50 23.91
CA TRP A 533 -8.34 -8.15 23.51
C TRP A 533 -7.38 -9.34 23.67
N GLY A 534 -7.37 -9.97 24.84
CA GLY A 534 -6.52 -11.13 25.12
C GLY A 534 -6.83 -12.33 24.22
N MET A 535 -8.12 -12.59 23.98
CA MET A 535 -8.58 -13.63 23.05
C MET A 535 -8.15 -13.35 21.61
N TYR A 536 -8.24 -12.11 21.15
CA TYR A 536 -7.85 -11.74 19.79
C TYR A 536 -6.38 -12.07 19.48
N PHE A 537 -5.45 -11.62 20.33
CA PHE A 537 -4.02 -11.90 20.14
C PHE A 537 -3.70 -13.38 20.36
N THR A 538 -4.24 -13.99 21.41
CA THR A 538 -3.93 -15.38 21.76
C THR A 538 -4.44 -16.35 20.68
N LEU A 539 -5.70 -16.22 20.27
CA LEU A 539 -6.32 -17.10 19.28
C LEU A 539 -5.83 -16.83 17.86
N GLY A 540 -5.57 -15.56 17.51
CA GLY A 540 -5.01 -15.21 16.21
C GLY A 540 -3.60 -15.78 16.02
N GLU A 541 -2.72 -15.59 17.00
CA GLU A 541 -1.31 -15.98 16.88
C GLU A 541 -1.05 -17.47 17.09
N SER A 542 -1.89 -18.16 17.88
CA SER A 542 -1.83 -19.63 18.01
C SER A 542 -2.69 -20.39 17.00
N GLY A 543 -3.50 -19.68 16.21
CA GLY A 543 -4.41 -20.27 15.23
C GLY A 543 -3.70 -20.78 13.97
N SER A 544 -4.48 -21.29 13.01
CA SER A 544 -3.98 -21.79 11.73
C SER A 544 -3.28 -20.70 10.90
N ALA A 545 -3.76 -19.46 10.97
CA ALA A 545 -3.16 -18.30 10.33
C ALA A 545 -1.84 -17.85 11.01
N ARG A 546 -1.61 -18.25 12.27
CA ARG A 546 -0.42 -17.89 13.08
C ARG A 546 -0.15 -16.39 13.13
N ALA A 547 -1.21 -15.59 13.07
CA ALA A 547 -1.16 -14.14 12.92
C ALA A 547 -2.47 -13.50 13.38
N THR A 548 -2.39 -12.28 13.92
CA THR A 548 -3.56 -11.40 14.06
C THR A 548 -4.05 -10.93 12.68
N LEU A 549 -5.25 -10.36 12.58
CA LEU A 549 -5.78 -9.89 11.29
C LEU A 549 -4.85 -8.85 10.65
N GLY A 550 -4.27 -7.94 11.44
CA GLY A 550 -3.29 -6.98 10.95
C GLY A 550 -2.02 -7.64 10.43
N LYS A 551 -1.44 -8.57 11.19
CA LYS A 551 -0.23 -9.32 10.77
C LYS A 551 -0.49 -10.17 9.53
N TRP A 552 -1.65 -10.81 9.46
CA TRP A 552 -2.09 -11.60 8.33
C TRP A 552 -2.27 -10.74 7.08
N SER A 553 -2.85 -9.54 7.21
CA SER A 553 -3.04 -8.61 6.07
C SER A 553 -1.72 -8.15 5.42
N ILE A 554 -0.62 -8.14 6.18
CA ILE A 554 0.72 -7.77 5.69
C ILE A 554 1.49 -9.01 5.19
N GLY A 555 1.10 -10.22 5.58
CA GLY A 555 1.79 -11.48 5.25
C GLY A 555 2.92 -11.84 6.20
N ILE A 556 2.81 -11.44 7.47
CA ILE A 556 3.77 -11.81 8.52
C ILE A 556 3.11 -12.73 9.56
N VAL A 557 3.86 -13.69 10.05
CA VAL A 557 3.41 -14.71 11.01
C VAL A 557 4.28 -14.73 12.25
N VAL A 558 3.69 -15.15 13.36
CA VAL A 558 4.38 -15.29 14.65
C VAL A 558 4.70 -16.75 14.89
N MET A 559 5.96 -17.03 15.20
CA MET A 559 6.46 -18.38 15.38
C MET A 559 7.32 -18.47 16.64
N GLN A 560 7.51 -19.68 17.14
CA GLN A 560 8.42 -19.95 18.24
C GLN A 560 9.88 -19.83 17.77
N ASP A 561 10.76 -19.32 18.62
CA ASP A 561 12.19 -19.18 18.31
C ASP A 561 13.03 -20.27 19.00
N ASP A 562 12.87 -21.50 18.53
CA ASP A 562 13.56 -22.69 19.06
C ASP A 562 14.98 -22.87 18.52
N GLY A 563 15.52 -21.89 17.81
CA GLY A 563 16.80 -22.01 17.11
C GLY A 563 16.79 -23.01 15.93
N LEU A 564 15.64 -23.62 15.63
CA LEU A 564 15.47 -24.53 14.51
C LEU A 564 15.40 -23.76 13.16
N PRO A 565 15.88 -24.36 12.05
CA PRO A 565 15.79 -23.77 10.72
C PRO A 565 14.35 -23.48 10.28
N ILE A 566 13.42 -24.37 10.65
CA ILE A 566 11.98 -24.21 10.40
C ILE A 566 11.33 -23.90 11.76
N PRO A 567 10.80 -22.69 11.95
CA PRO A 567 10.16 -22.31 13.22
C PRO A 567 8.91 -23.15 13.48
N MET A 568 8.65 -23.50 14.74
CA MET A 568 7.44 -24.22 15.14
C MET A 568 6.26 -23.26 15.38
N PRO A 569 5.01 -23.70 15.12
CA PRO A 569 3.82 -22.92 15.46
C PRO A 569 3.71 -22.73 16.97
N MET A 570 3.11 -21.61 17.37
CA MET A 570 2.99 -21.24 18.78
C MET A 570 1.88 -22.05 19.48
N SER A 571 2.15 -22.53 20.70
CA SER A 571 1.12 -23.10 21.57
C SER A 571 0.21 -22.01 22.16
N ARG A 572 -1.02 -22.37 22.53
CA ARG A 572 -1.99 -21.41 23.11
C ARG A 572 -1.49 -20.77 24.41
N ASP A 573 -0.81 -21.54 25.26
CA ASP A 573 -0.22 -21.03 26.51
C ASP A 573 0.90 -20.01 26.24
N LEU A 574 1.77 -20.30 25.27
CA LEU A 574 2.84 -19.37 24.89
C LEU A 574 2.28 -18.09 24.27
N ALA A 575 1.22 -18.19 23.46
CA ALA A 575 0.52 -17.05 22.90
C ALA A 575 -0.14 -16.17 23.97
N LEU A 576 -0.72 -16.78 25.01
CA LEU A 576 -1.30 -16.04 26.13
C LEU A 576 -0.22 -15.27 26.91
N LYS A 577 0.92 -15.92 27.21
CA LYS A 577 2.08 -15.28 27.85
C LYS A 577 2.63 -14.14 26.99
N ARG A 578 2.63 -14.30 25.66
CA ARG A 578 3.05 -13.26 24.72
C ARG A 578 2.07 -12.09 24.68
N ALA A 579 0.77 -12.34 24.69
CA ALA A 579 -0.24 -11.28 24.79
C ALA A 579 -0.12 -10.52 26.12
N ALA A 580 0.02 -11.23 27.25
CA ALA A 580 0.23 -10.60 28.56
C ALA A 580 1.50 -9.75 28.61
N SER A 581 2.61 -10.21 28.03
CA SER A 581 3.84 -9.40 27.93
C SER A 581 3.73 -8.25 26.93
N ALA A 582 2.88 -8.37 25.89
CA ALA A 582 2.57 -7.25 25.00
C ALA A 582 1.81 -6.13 25.74
N PHE A 583 0.98 -6.48 26.73
CA PHE A 583 0.32 -5.49 27.59
C PHE A 583 1.32 -4.63 28.38
N LEU A 584 2.43 -5.21 28.84
CA LEU A 584 3.53 -4.45 29.45
C LEU A 584 4.17 -3.45 28.48
N SER A 585 4.19 -3.76 27.18
CA SER A 585 4.64 -2.80 26.16
C SER A 585 3.71 -1.60 26.04
N VAL A 586 2.40 -1.78 26.28
CA VAL A 586 1.44 -0.67 26.33
C VAL A 586 1.68 0.20 27.56
N LEU A 587 1.90 -0.41 28.74
CA LEU A 587 2.18 0.31 29.99
C LEU A 587 3.48 1.13 29.93
N THR A 588 4.45 0.71 29.13
CA THR A 588 5.71 1.42 28.90
C THR A 588 5.63 2.41 27.72
N LEU A 589 4.44 2.88 27.36
CA LEU A 589 4.21 3.83 26.25
C LEU A 589 4.79 3.35 24.91
N PHE A 590 4.67 2.06 24.61
CA PHE A 590 5.18 1.39 23.41
C PHE A 590 6.72 1.36 23.27
N ILE A 591 7.48 1.75 24.29
CA ILE A 591 8.96 1.63 24.29
C ILE A 591 9.36 0.16 24.11
N GLY A 592 8.65 -0.77 24.76
CA GLY A 592 8.87 -2.21 24.58
C GLY A 592 8.70 -2.68 23.13
N PHE A 593 7.79 -2.08 22.37
CA PHE A 593 7.57 -2.38 20.96
C PHE A 593 8.70 -1.82 20.08
N LEU A 594 9.20 -0.62 20.38
CA LEU A 594 10.29 0.04 19.65
C LEU A 594 11.63 -0.69 19.76
N SER A 595 11.84 -1.54 20.77
CA SER A 595 13.08 -2.30 20.94
C SER A 595 13.52 -3.11 19.71
N CYS A 596 12.60 -3.50 18.82
CA CYS A 596 12.93 -4.21 17.58
C CYS A 596 13.62 -3.34 16.52
N VAL A 597 13.67 -2.01 16.69
CA VAL A 597 14.38 -1.07 15.81
C VAL A 597 15.89 -1.15 16.03
N TRP A 598 16.32 -1.22 17.28
CA TRP A 598 17.74 -1.14 17.66
C TRP A 598 18.40 -2.51 17.85
N ARG A 599 17.61 -3.56 18.10
CA ARG A 599 18.16 -4.91 18.28
C ARG A 599 18.49 -5.56 16.95
N GLU A 600 19.68 -6.15 16.85
CA GLU A 600 20.12 -6.93 15.69
C GLU A 600 19.18 -8.12 15.40
N ASP A 601 18.60 -8.70 16.46
CA ASP A 601 17.69 -9.83 16.35
C ASP A 601 16.27 -9.46 15.88
N ARG A 602 15.97 -8.16 15.77
CA ARG A 602 14.67 -7.57 15.37
C ARG A 602 13.48 -8.04 16.23
N LYS A 603 13.71 -8.40 17.49
CA LYS A 603 12.66 -8.80 18.44
C LYS A 603 12.14 -7.61 19.24
N ALA A 604 10.83 -7.55 19.45
CA ALA A 604 10.23 -6.65 20.42
C ALA A 604 10.38 -7.21 21.85
N MET A 605 10.10 -6.40 22.87
CA MET A 605 10.28 -6.80 24.28
C MET A 605 9.47 -8.06 24.63
N HIS A 606 8.19 -8.09 24.24
CA HIS A 606 7.33 -9.27 24.44
C HIS A 606 7.78 -10.49 23.65
N ASP A 607 8.38 -10.30 22.47
CA ASP A 607 8.94 -11.40 21.67
C ASP A 607 10.19 -11.99 22.33
N ALA A 608 11.04 -11.13 22.90
CA ALA A 608 12.23 -11.55 23.62
C ALA A 608 11.88 -12.28 24.93
N MET A 609 10.89 -11.78 25.70
CA MET A 609 10.45 -12.40 26.95
C MET A 609 9.84 -13.79 26.74
N THR A 610 9.19 -13.99 25.60
CA THR A 610 8.50 -15.26 25.28
C THR A 610 9.25 -16.17 24.33
N LYS A 611 10.49 -15.82 23.93
CA LYS A 611 11.26 -16.58 22.93
C LYS A 611 10.47 -16.81 21.64
N THR A 612 9.81 -15.76 21.14
CA THR A 612 9.07 -15.79 19.88
C THR A 612 9.73 -14.87 18.84
N LYS A 613 9.38 -15.07 17.57
CA LYS A 613 9.84 -14.24 16.45
C LYS A 613 8.72 -14.01 15.45
N VAL A 614 8.74 -12.86 14.79
CA VAL A 614 7.81 -12.54 13.70
C VAL A 614 8.58 -12.56 12.39
N VAL A 615 8.08 -13.33 11.44
CA VAL A 615 8.75 -13.65 10.18
C VAL A 615 7.78 -13.50 9.02
N TRP A 616 8.31 -13.30 7.82
CA TRP A 616 7.49 -13.34 6.60
C TRP A 616 6.95 -14.75 6.37
N GLN A 617 5.68 -14.82 5.96
CA GLN A 617 5.05 -16.09 5.63
C GLN A 617 5.72 -16.67 4.36
N PRO A 618 6.14 -17.95 4.37
CA PRO A 618 6.65 -18.60 3.18
C PRO A 618 5.56 -18.68 2.11
N GLU A 619 5.94 -18.61 0.84
CA GLU A 619 4.98 -18.77 -0.24
C GLU A 619 4.44 -20.20 -0.23
N THR A 620 3.16 -20.37 0.12
CA THR A 620 2.45 -21.61 -0.15
C THR A 620 2.29 -21.71 -1.67
N THR A 621 3.19 -22.47 -2.31
CA THR A 621 3.07 -22.89 -3.71
C THR A 621 1.77 -23.63 -3.97
#